data_AF-A0A938UYW4-F1
#
_entry.id   AF-A0A938UYW4-F1
#
_cell.length_a   1.000
_cell.length_b   1.000
_cell.length_c   1.000
_cell.angle_alpha   90.00
_cell.angle_beta   90.00
_cell.angle_gamma   90.00
#
_symmetry.space_group_name_H-M   'P 1'
#
loop_
_entity.id
_entity.type
_entity.pdbx_description
1 polymer ?
#
loop_
_entity_poly.entity_id
_entity_poly.type
_entity_poly.pdbx_seq_one_letter_code
_entity_poly.pdbx_strand_id
1 'polypeptide(L)'
;MNSLLLLTACLPLVIAVRPLFLSIFNRGLKEELEAALKERKELKDKLDRMEVRLEEKDKKIKKLGDQIETAQKDLQDEKNRCRQLKDDAGRTRKVEEESGRKEAAFQRQLETLNLTLAGVQKELVDAKERAARSQEDAVRSTERVKQVEAQLVQTRQELQARDAAPPPPPPPPLPQEPARKPREEKEQPERDFRAELRQVRKELFEKDLLLKSLRRKLEHNRRAYIITMMQLDLAQDELCLIKTGRIRRETQLAKAQVPAAPQPLIETADTPHTPADLDADPGAETPDDLYTEPAGDLATEPADEPSTGTTVEPAAEASIPPDPADKT
;
A
#
# COMPACT_ATOMS: atom_id res chain seq x y z
N MET A 1 0.42 -11.00 85.75
CA MET A 1 1.90 -10.95 85.68
C MET A 1 2.46 -11.81 84.54
N ASN A 2 2.01 -13.06 84.35
CA ASN A 2 2.59 -14.04 83.42
C ASN A 2 2.86 -13.51 81.99
N SER A 3 2.01 -12.62 81.46
CA SER A 3 2.16 -12.01 80.13
C SER A 3 3.51 -11.30 79.92
N LEU A 4 4.06 -10.66 80.97
CA LEU A 4 5.32 -9.92 80.88
C LEU A 4 6.54 -10.84 80.80
N LEU A 5 6.47 -12.00 81.48
CA LEU A 5 7.48 -13.07 81.40
C LEU A 5 7.45 -13.74 80.03
N LEU A 6 6.26 -13.94 79.45
CA LEU A 6 6.13 -14.48 78.10
C LEU A 6 6.76 -13.52 77.05
N LEU A 7 6.46 -12.22 77.16
CA LEU A 7 6.99 -11.21 76.23
C LEU A 7 8.52 -11.10 76.28
N THR A 8 9.10 -11.14 77.49
CA THR A 8 10.56 -11.08 77.69
C THR A 8 11.28 -12.36 77.26
N ALA A 9 10.65 -13.53 77.38
CA ALA A 9 11.20 -14.79 76.87
C ALA A 9 11.18 -14.88 75.33
N CYS A 10 10.15 -14.34 74.66
CA CYS A 10 10.04 -14.36 73.19
C CYS A 10 10.98 -13.34 72.50
N LEU A 11 11.34 -12.25 73.17
CA LEU A 11 12.15 -11.16 72.61
C LEU A 11 13.51 -11.60 72.01
N PRO A 12 14.36 -12.40 72.69
CA PRO A 12 15.59 -12.91 72.10
C PRO A 12 15.36 -13.87 70.92
N LEU A 13 14.26 -14.64 70.91
CA LEU A 13 13.90 -15.52 69.79
C LEU A 13 13.61 -14.71 68.52
N VAL A 14 12.82 -13.62 68.66
CA VAL A 14 12.52 -12.70 67.54
C VAL A 14 13.79 -12.04 67.01
N ILE A 15 14.71 -11.63 67.90
CA ILE A 15 16.01 -11.07 67.52
C ILE A 15 16.87 -12.08 66.76
N ALA A 16 16.87 -13.37 67.16
CA ALA A 16 17.65 -14.42 66.50
C ALA A 16 17.05 -14.88 65.16
N VAL A 17 15.72 -14.93 65.03
CA VAL A 17 15.04 -15.37 63.79
C VAL A 17 15.07 -14.28 62.71
N ARG A 18 14.99 -12.99 63.08
CA ARG A 18 14.98 -11.86 62.12
C ARG A 18 16.13 -11.86 61.10
N PRO A 19 17.43 -12.04 61.46
CA PRO A 19 18.52 -12.10 60.47
C PRO A 19 18.45 -13.34 59.58
N LEU A 20 17.99 -14.48 60.08
CA LEU A 20 17.81 -15.70 59.28
C LEU A 20 16.70 -15.51 58.24
N PHE A 21 15.55 -14.98 58.64
CA PHE A 21 14.45 -14.63 57.74
C PHE A 21 14.89 -13.63 56.67
N LEU A 22 15.59 -12.56 57.08
CA LEU A 22 16.17 -11.59 56.14
C LEU A 22 17.19 -12.23 55.20
N SER A 23 18.00 -13.19 55.64
CA SER A 23 18.97 -13.89 54.79
C SER A 23 18.29 -14.77 53.74
N ILE A 24 17.17 -15.43 54.09
CA ILE A 24 16.39 -16.26 53.16
C ILE A 24 15.66 -15.35 52.16
N PHE A 25 15.00 -14.29 52.64
CA PHE A 25 14.26 -13.35 51.79
C PHE A 25 15.19 -12.59 50.81
N ASN A 26 16.35 -12.11 51.29
CA ASN A 26 17.37 -11.51 50.42
C ASN A 26 18.05 -12.51 49.46
N ARG A 27 17.91 -13.82 49.68
CA ARG A 27 18.35 -14.84 48.72
C ARG A 27 17.31 -15.02 47.61
N GLY A 28 16.03 -15.19 47.96
CA GLY A 28 14.94 -15.28 46.98
C GLY A 28 14.91 -14.06 46.05
N LEU A 29 14.97 -12.85 46.62
CA LEU A 29 15.02 -11.60 45.83
C LEU A 29 16.25 -11.49 44.91
N LYS A 30 17.37 -12.15 45.23
CA LYS A 30 18.54 -12.20 44.33
C LYS A 30 18.34 -13.19 43.20
N GLU A 31 17.81 -14.37 43.49
CA GLU A 31 17.53 -15.41 42.49
C GLU A 31 16.44 -14.91 41.50
N GLU A 32 15.40 -14.22 41.99
CA GLU A 32 14.41 -13.50 41.16
C GLU A 32 15.04 -12.36 40.32
N LEU A 33 15.90 -11.52 40.92
CA LEU A 33 16.56 -10.43 40.21
C LEU A 33 17.50 -10.95 39.11
N GLU A 34 18.24 -12.03 39.36
CA GLU A 34 19.09 -12.68 38.36
C GLU A 34 18.28 -13.35 37.24
N ALA A 35 17.11 -13.92 37.55
CA ALA A 35 16.18 -14.44 36.54
C ALA A 35 15.66 -13.30 35.64
N ALA A 36 15.12 -12.23 36.23
CA ALA A 36 14.63 -11.06 35.50
C ALA A 36 15.73 -10.38 34.66
N LEU A 37 16.98 -10.38 35.12
CA LEU A 37 18.13 -9.88 34.35
C LEU A 37 18.55 -10.80 33.19
N LYS A 38 18.29 -12.12 33.27
CA LYS A 38 18.46 -13.06 32.14
C LYS A 38 17.34 -12.88 31.12
N GLU A 39 16.09 -12.86 31.55
CA GLU A 39 14.92 -12.59 30.69
C GLU A 39 15.07 -11.26 29.94
N ARG A 40 15.48 -10.18 30.63
CA ARG A 40 15.72 -8.88 29.99
C ARG A 40 16.81 -8.94 28.92
N LYS A 41 17.88 -9.72 29.12
CA LYS A 41 18.93 -9.93 28.11
C LYS A 41 18.38 -10.70 26.91
N GLU A 42 17.70 -11.82 27.13
CA GLU A 42 17.10 -12.59 26.04
C GLU A 42 16.07 -11.79 25.24
N LEU A 43 15.24 -10.99 25.90
CA LEU A 43 14.29 -10.10 25.24
C LEU A 43 14.99 -9.00 24.45
N LYS A 44 16.11 -8.44 24.95
CA LYS A 44 16.94 -7.52 24.16
C LYS A 44 17.56 -8.23 22.95
N ASP A 45 18.18 -9.39 23.12
CA ASP A 45 18.77 -10.15 22.01
C ASP A 45 17.68 -10.55 20.98
N LYS A 46 16.43 -10.78 21.40
CA LYS A 46 15.28 -11.01 20.52
C LYS A 46 14.87 -9.71 19.79
N LEU A 47 14.88 -8.56 20.45
CA LEU A 47 14.64 -7.23 19.85
C LEU A 47 15.71 -6.89 18.81
N ASP A 48 16.99 -6.93 19.18
CA ASP A 48 18.13 -6.62 18.30
C ASP A 48 18.09 -7.51 17.02
N ARG A 49 17.71 -8.80 17.15
CA ARG A 49 17.50 -9.71 15.99
C ARG A 49 16.26 -9.39 15.15
N MET A 50 15.24 -8.77 15.72
CA MET A 50 14.06 -8.30 14.98
C MET A 50 14.33 -6.97 14.27
N GLU A 51 15.11 -6.06 14.86
CA GLU A 51 15.56 -4.82 14.22
C GLU A 51 16.40 -5.11 12.97
N VAL A 52 17.39 -6.00 13.04
CA VAL A 52 18.16 -6.43 11.85
C VAL A 52 17.26 -7.04 10.75
N ARG A 53 16.23 -7.81 11.14
CA ARG A 53 15.25 -8.38 10.21
C ARG A 53 14.33 -7.32 9.59
N LEU A 54 14.04 -6.23 10.29
CA LEU A 54 13.31 -5.08 9.74
C LEU A 54 14.21 -4.31 8.77
N GLU A 55 15.45 -3.99 9.12
CA GLU A 55 16.41 -3.38 8.19
C GLU A 55 16.59 -4.20 6.91
N GLU A 56 16.66 -5.53 7.01
CA GLU A 56 16.72 -6.42 5.85
C GLU A 56 15.46 -6.33 4.97
N LYS A 57 14.27 -6.20 5.58
CA LYS A 57 13.02 -6.00 4.84
C LYS A 57 12.99 -4.63 4.19
N ASP A 58 13.39 -3.57 4.87
CA ASP A 58 13.46 -2.21 4.30
C ASP A 58 14.46 -2.11 3.15
N LYS A 59 15.61 -2.79 3.26
CA LYS A 59 16.60 -2.92 2.17
C LYS A 59 16.06 -3.72 0.98
N LYS A 60 15.10 -4.64 1.18
CA LYS A 60 14.38 -5.36 0.11
C LYS A 60 13.26 -4.51 -0.48
N ILE A 61 12.48 -3.81 0.34
CA ILE A 61 11.40 -2.89 -0.07
C ILE A 61 11.96 -1.76 -0.94
N LYS A 62 13.07 -1.13 -0.53
CA LYS A 62 13.74 -0.10 -1.34
C LYS A 62 14.14 -0.62 -2.73
N LYS A 63 14.83 -1.77 -2.79
CA LYS A 63 15.21 -2.43 -4.06
C LYS A 63 14.01 -2.77 -4.95
N LEU A 64 12.88 -3.18 -4.36
CA LEU A 64 11.64 -3.41 -5.11
C LEU A 64 11.01 -2.11 -5.59
N GLY A 65 11.10 -1.03 -4.80
CA GLY A 65 10.74 0.33 -5.22
C GLY A 65 11.56 0.80 -6.42
N ASP A 66 12.89 0.68 -6.35
CA ASP A 66 13.81 1.03 -7.45
C ASP A 66 13.48 0.23 -8.74
N GLN A 67 13.12 -1.05 -8.60
CA GLN A 67 12.69 -1.92 -9.70
C GLN A 67 11.31 -1.55 -10.26
N ILE A 68 10.39 -1.07 -9.43
CA ILE A 68 9.07 -0.58 -9.86
C ILE A 68 9.20 0.77 -10.56
N GLU A 69 10.02 1.70 -10.07
CA GLU A 69 10.24 3.00 -10.70
C GLU A 69 10.89 2.85 -12.08
N THR A 70 11.92 2.01 -12.19
CA THR A 70 12.56 1.70 -13.49
C THR A 70 11.58 1.02 -14.46
N ALA A 71 10.81 0.02 -14.02
CA ALA A 71 9.80 -0.62 -14.87
C ALA A 71 8.66 0.34 -15.28
N GLN A 72 8.23 1.27 -14.42
CA GLN A 72 7.24 2.30 -14.76
C GLN A 72 7.77 3.27 -15.82
N LYS A 73 9.06 3.64 -15.73
CA LYS A 73 9.72 4.48 -16.73
C LYS A 73 9.81 3.78 -18.08
N ASP A 74 10.30 2.54 -18.11
CA ASP A 74 10.41 1.74 -19.34
C ASP A 74 9.03 1.54 -20.01
N LEU A 75 7.98 1.27 -19.23
CA LEU A 75 6.61 1.17 -19.71
C LEU A 75 6.07 2.49 -20.28
N GLN A 76 6.42 3.63 -19.68
CA GLN A 76 6.04 4.95 -20.18
C GLN A 76 6.78 5.30 -21.48
N ASP A 77 8.05 4.93 -21.61
CA ASP A 77 8.83 5.11 -22.84
C ASP A 77 8.36 4.16 -23.96
N GLU A 78 7.99 2.92 -23.66
CA GLU A 78 7.32 2.02 -24.62
C GLU A 78 5.96 2.57 -25.06
N LYS A 79 5.16 3.10 -24.13
CA LYS A 79 3.87 3.76 -24.43
C LYS A 79 4.04 5.01 -25.30
N ASN A 80 5.12 5.76 -25.12
CA ASN A 80 5.48 6.88 -26.01
C ASN A 80 5.93 6.40 -27.40
N ARG A 81 6.72 5.32 -27.48
CA ARG A 81 7.12 4.67 -28.73
C ARG A 81 5.91 4.11 -29.50
N CYS A 82 4.96 3.48 -28.81
CA CYS A 82 3.70 2.99 -29.39
C CYS A 82 2.81 4.13 -29.92
N ARG A 83 2.84 5.32 -29.28
CA ARG A 83 2.17 6.53 -29.82
C ARG A 83 2.84 6.99 -31.11
N GLN A 84 4.17 7.12 -31.12
CA GLN A 84 4.93 7.51 -32.32
C GLN A 84 4.66 6.57 -33.50
N LEU A 85 4.75 5.25 -33.28
CA LEU A 85 4.46 4.24 -34.31
C LEU A 85 3.01 4.30 -34.82
N LYS A 86 2.04 4.63 -33.95
CA LYS A 86 0.65 4.84 -34.35
C LYS A 86 0.46 6.10 -35.19
N ASP A 87 1.13 7.19 -34.83
CA ASP A 87 1.09 8.44 -35.58
C ASP A 87 1.78 8.31 -36.94
N ASP A 88 2.90 7.58 -37.02
CA ASP A 88 3.58 7.27 -38.28
C ASP A 88 2.77 6.32 -39.17
N ALA A 89 2.14 5.28 -38.62
CA ALA A 89 1.17 4.46 -39.36
C ALA A 89 -0.08 5.27 -39.81
N GLY A 90 -0.42 6.33 -39.07
CA GLY A 90 -1.44 7.31 -39.47
C GLY A 90 -0.97 8.25 -40.58
N ARG A 91 0.34 8.48 -40.74
CA ARG A 91 0.96 9.22 -41.84
C ARG A 91 1.06 8.36 -43.10
N THR A 92 1.53 7.11 -43.00
CA THR A 92 1.64 6.22 -44.17
C THR A 92 0.29 5.97 -44.82
N ARG A 93 -0.76 5.69 -44.03
CA ARG A 93 -2.13 5.53 -44.55
C ARG A 93 -2.65 6.76 -45.30
N LYS A 94 -2.30 7.97 -44.88
CA LYS A 94 -2.67 9.19 -45.61
C LYS A 94 -1.93 9.32 -46.94
N VAL A 95 -0.66 8.89 -46.99
CA VAL A 95 0.12 8.83 -48.24
C VAL A 95 -0.44 7.76 -49.19
N GLU A 96 -0.87 6.61 -48.67
CA GLU A 96 -1.55 5.53 -49.42
C GLU A 96 -2.92 5.97 -49.95
N GLU A 97 -3.73 6.67 -49.14
CA GLU A 97 -4.97 7.30 -49.60
C GLU A 97 -4.71 8.34 -50.70
N GLU A 98 -3.66 9.14 -50.57
CA GLU A 98 -3.28 10.12 -51.58
C GLU A 98 -2.76 9.47 -52.87
N SER A 99 -1.97 8.40 -52.80
CA SER A 99 -1.50 7.68 -53.99
C SER A 99 -2.66 6.99 -54.69
N GLY A 100 -3.55 6.30 -53.95
CA GLY A 100 -4.76 5.70 -54.51
C GLY A 100 -5.70 6.72 -55.17
N ARG A 101 -5.83 7.94 -54.62
CA ARG A 101 -6.58 9.04 -55.26
C ARG A 101 -5.90 9.52 -56.56
N LYS A 102 -4.56 9.58 -56.60
CA LYS A 102 -3.79 9.96 -57.80
C LYS A 102 -3.86 8.87 -58.87
N GLU A 103 -3.73 7.61 -58.51
CA GLU A 103 -3.89 6.44 -59.38
C GLU A 103 -5.30 6.36 -59.98
N ALA A 104 -6.35 6.53 -59.17
CA ALA A 104 -7.73 6.57 -59.66
C ALA A 104 -7.99 7.78 -60.60
N ALA A 105 -7.29 8.90 -60.42
CA ALA A 105 -7.35 10.03 -61.35
C ALA A 105 -6.64 9.71 -62.68
N PHE A 106 -5.46 9.07 -62.65
CA PHE A 106 -4.77 8.62 -63.86
C PHE A 106 -5.55 7.54 -64.62
N GLN A 107 -6.20 6.60 -63.93
CA GLN A 107 -7.07 5.60 -64.55
C GLN A 107 -8.22 6.26 -65.33
N ARG A 108 -8.93 7.22 -64.73
CA ARG A 108 -9.98 8.00 -65.42
C ARG A 108 -9.46 8.80 -66.62
N GLN A 109 -8.23 9.31 -66.54
CA GLN A 109 -7.58 9.98 -67.68
C GLN A 109 -7.29 8.99 -68.82
N LEU A 110 -6.79 7.79 -68.50
CA LEU A 110 -6.57 6.72 -69.49
C LEU A 110 -7.89 6.22 -70.11
N GLU A 111 -8.95 6.04 -69.32
CA GLU A 111 -10.29 5.73 -69.81
C GLU A 111 -10.81 6.81 -70.78
N THR A 112 -10.66 8.09 -70.40
CA THR A 112 -11.04 9.23 -71.25
C THR A 112 -10.24 9.25 -72.55
N LEU A 113 -8.92 9.04 -72.49
CA LEU A 113 -8.07 8.97 -73.68
C LEU A 113 -8.46 7.80 -74.59
N ASN A 114 -8.72 6.61 -74.03
CA ASN A 114 -9.18 5.44 -74.79
C ASN A 114 -10.53 5.71 -75.47
N LEU A 115 -11.47 6.38 -74.80
CA LEU A 115 -12.74 6.80 -75.40
C LEU A 115 -12.54 7.80 -76.55
N THR A 116 -11.67 8.81 -76.39
CA THR A 116 -11.36 9.75 -77.49
C THR A 116 -10.65 9.07 -78.66
N LEU A 117 -9.75 8.11 -78.39
CA LEU A 117 -9.03 7.36 -79.41
C LEU A 117 -9.96 6.41 -80.19
N ALA A 118 -10.91 5.76 -79.50
CA ALA A 118 -11.97 4.99 -80.14
C ALA A 118 -12.91 5.88 -80.98
N GLY A 119 -13.20 7.10 -80.51
CA GLY A 119 -13.91 8.12 -81.27
C GLY A 119 -13.20 8.49 -82.56
N VAL A 120 -11.92 8.87 -82.49
CA VAL A 120 -11.09 9.22 -83.67
C VAL A 120 -10.90 8.03 -84.61
N GLN A 121 -10.76 6.80 -84.09
CA GLN A 121 -10.73 5.59 -84.92
C GLN A 121 -12.05 5.38 -85.66
N LYS A 122 -13.20 5.60 -85.00
CA LYS A 122 -14.51 5.54 -85.66
C LYS A 122 -14.64 6.64 -86.71
N GLU A 123 -14.29 7.88 -86.41
CA GLU A 123 -14.32 8.98 -87.38
C GLU A 123 -13.44 8.70 -88.60
N LEU A 124 -12.27 8.07 -88.41
CA LEU A 124 -11.40 7.61 -89.49
C LEU A 124 -12.05 6.51 -90.34
N VAL A 125 -12.78 5.57 -89.74
CA VAL A 125 -13.55 4.55 -90.46
C VAL A 125 -14.73 5.18 -91.19
N ASP A 126 -15.54 6.02 -90.53
CA ASP A 126 -16.67 6.74 -91.12
C ASP A 126 -16.18 7.67 -92.27
N ALA A 127 -14.98 8.23 -92.18
CA ALA A 127 -14.37 9.04 -93.24
C ALA A 127 -13.86 8.19 -94.41
N LYS A 128 -13.23 7.03 -94.14
CA LYS A 128 -12.87 6.04 -95.17
C LYS A 128 -14.10 5.48 -95.88
N GLU A 129 -15.18 5.20 -95.15
CA GLU A 129 -16.46 4.81 -95.73
C GLU A 129 -17.07 5.94 -96.56
N ARG A 130 -17.04 7.21 -96.11
CA ARG A 130 -17.50 8.33 -96.92
C ARG A 130 -16.67 8.52 -98.20
N ALA A 131 -15.37 8.30 -98.14
CA ALA A 131 -14.49 8.32 -99.31
C ALA A 131 -14.73 7.12 -100.25
N ALA A 132 -14.92 5.92 -99.69
CA ALA A 132 -15.26 4.72 -100.47
C ALA A 132 -16.65 4.84 -101.11
N ARG A 133 -17.64 5.39 -100.40
CA ARG A 133 -18.98 5.69 -100.93
C ARG A 133 -18.96 6.80 -101.96
N SER A 134 -18.15 7.86 -101.81
CA SER A 134 -18.02 8.87 -102.87
C SER A 134 -17.26 8.36 -104.10
N GLN A 135 -16.33 7.41 -103.91
CA GLN A 135 -15.68 6.68 -105.01
C GLN A 135 -16.67 5.69 -105.67
N GLU A 136 -17.47 4.95 -104.90
CA GLU A 136 -18.55 4.11 -105.40
C GLU A 136 -19.62 4.93 -106.11
N ASP A 137 -19.99 6.11 -105.61
CA ASP A 137 -21.01 6.95 -106.23
C ASP A 137 -20.45 7.73 -107.43
N ALA A 138 -19.14 7.99 -107.49
CA ALA A 138 -18.46 8.39 -108.72
C ALA A 138 -18.48 7.25 -109.75
N VAL A 139 -18.10 6.03 -109.38
CA VAL A 139 -18.17 4.84 -110.25
C VAL A 139 -19.61 4.60 -110.70
N ARG A 140 -20.57 4.54 -109.77
CA ARG A 140 -22.02 4.43 -110.03
C ARG A 140 -22.57 5.64 -110.77
N SER A 141 -21.94 6.81 -110.79
CA SER A 141 -22.35 7.88 -111.71
C SER A 141 -21.92 7.55 -113.14
N THR A 142 -20.67 7.08 -113.34
CA THR A 142 -20.22 6.60 -114.66
C THR A 142 -20.93 5.34 -115.11
N GLU A 143 -21.39 4.49 -114.18
CA GLU A 143 -22.23 3.33 -114.47
C GLU A 143 -23.69 3.71 -114.65
N ARG A 144 -24.27 4.62 -113.87
CA ARG A 144 -25.63 5.15 -114.12
C ARG A 144 -25.72 5.98 -115.39
N VAL A 145 -24.62 6.49 -115.95
CA VAL A 145 -24.62 6.91 -117.36
C VAL A 145 -24.88 5.69 -118.26
N LYS A 146 -24.04 4.65 -118.17
CA LYS A 146 -24.20 3.36 -118.88
C LYS A 146 -25.48 2.58 -118.55
N GLN A 147 -26.14 2.91 -117.44
CA GLN A 147 -27.23 2.14 -116.83
C GLN A 147 -28.53 2.96 -116.75
N VAL A 148 -28.53 4.26 -117.04
CA VAL A 148 -29.71 4.96 -117.57
C VAL A 148 -29.86 4.65 -119.06
N GLU A 149 -28.74 4.55 -119.79
CA GLU A 149 -28.70 3.90 -121.12
C GLU A 149 -29.33 2.49 -121.09
N ALA A 150 -29.13 1.71 -120.02
CA ALA A 150 -29.69 0.35 -119.88
C ALA A 150 -31.06 0.26 -119.13
N GLN A 151 -31.34 1.06 -118.10
CA GLN A 151 -32.61 0.98 -117.36
C GLN A 151 -33.78 1.69 -118.05
N LEU A 152 -33.51 2.52 -119.06
CA LEU A 152 -34.51 2.82 -120.11
C LEU A 152 -35.12 1.54 -120.73
N VAL A 153 -34.41 0.40 -120.68
CA VAL A 153 -34.90 -0.91 -121.12
C VAL A 153 -35.62 -1.67 -119.98
N GLN A 154 -35.38 -1.34 -118.71
CA GLN A 154 -35.63 -2.26 -117.57
C GLN A 154 -36.39 -1.72 -116.34
N THR A 155 -36.67 -0.43 -116.17
CA THR A 155 -37.67 0.07 -115.17
C THR A 155 -39.12 -0.20 -115.63
N ARG A 156 -39.37 -1.45 -116.02
CA ARG A 156 -40.58 -1.99 -116.65
C ARG A 156 -41.17 -3.18 -115.87
N GLN A 157 -40.47 -3.65 -114.84
CA GLN A 157 -40.72 -4.93 -114.17
C GLN A 157 -41.23 -4.72 -112.73
N GLU A 158 -40.47 -4.96 -111.65
CA GLU A 158 -41.05 -5.09 -110.30
C GLU A 158 -40.80 -3.95 -109.28
N LEU A 159 -41.80 -3.75 -108.41
CA LEU A 159 -41.75 -2.98 -107.15
C LEU A 159 -42.74 -3.61 -106.13
N GLN A 160 -42.30 -4.55 -105.27
CA GLN A 160 -43.18 -5.24 -104.28
C GLN A 160 -42.48 -5.67 -102.95
N ALA A 161 -43.10 -5.32 -101.80
CA ALA A 161 -42.97 -5.89 -100.41
C ALA A 161 -41.73 -5.60 -99.49
N ARG A 162 -41.85 -5.81 -98.14
CA ARG A 162 -41.10 -5.09 -97.04
C ARG A 162 -41.21 -5.63 -95.53
N ASP A 163 -40.27 -5.23 -94.60
CA ASP A 163 -40.20 -5.16 -93.05
C ASP A 163 -40.40 -6.43 -92.10
N ALA A 164 -40.17 -6.54 -90.73
CA ALA A 164 -39.19 -6.07 -89.66
C ALA A 164 -39.53 -6.50 -88.15
N ALA A 165 -38.60 -6.85 -87.16
CA ALA A 165 -38.78 -6.89 -85.62
C ALA A 165 -37.62 -7.47 -84.61
N PRO A 166 -37.57 -7.19 -83.24
CA PRO A 166 -36.56 -7.58 -82.10
C PRO A 166 -37.13 -8.37 -80.81
N PRO A 167 -36.68 -8.49 -79.47
CA PRO A 167 -35.56 -8.07 -78.48
C PRO A 167 -34.86 -9.26 -77.60
N PRO A 168 -34.57 -9.44 -76.22
CA PRO A 168 -34.61 -8.73 -74.84
C PRO A 168 -33.39 -8.96 -73.72
N PRO A 169 -33.44 -9.27 -72.33
CA PRO A 169 -32.57 -8.64 -71.20
C PRO A 169 -31.62 -9.38 -70.07
N PRO A 170 -31.86 -9.61 -68.70
CA PRO A 170 -30.91 -9.44 -67.47
C PRO A 170 -30.68 -10.69 -66.45
N PRO A 171 -30.32 -10.75 -65.06
CA PRO A 171 -30.04 -9.82 -63.86
C PRO A 171 -28.83 -10.03 -62.73
N PRO A 172 -28.87 -10.55 -61.41
CA PRO A 172 -28.04 -10.13 -60.16
C PRO A 172 -27.38 -11.29 -59.21
N PRO A 173 -27.18 -11.40 -57.80
CA PRO A 173 -26.95 -10.59 -56.49
C PRO A 173 -25.98 -11.18 -55.27
N LEU A 174 -25.87 -10.58 -54.00
CA LEU A 174 -25.59 -11.16 -52.57
C LEU A 174 -24.59 -10.58 -51.38
N PRO A 175 -23.92 -11.27 -50.35
CA PRO A 175 -23.96 -10.93 -48.83
C PRO A 175 -22.78 -11.18 -47.71
N GLN A 176 -22.94 -10.73 -46.39
CA GLN A 176 -22.48 -11.20 -44.97
C GLN A 176 -21.12 -10.94 -44.14
N GLU A 177 -21.13 -10.79 -42.73
CA GLU A 177 -20.15 -11.22 -41.60
C GLU A 177 -20.29 -10.61 -40.09
N PRO A 178 -19.63 -11.12 -38.95
CA PRO A 178 -19.88 -10.78 -37.47
C PRO A 178 -18.72 -10.78 -36.32
N ALA A 179 -19.03 -10.53 -34.99
CA ALA A 179 -18.51 -11.19 -33.69
C ALA A 179 -17.80 -10.48 -32.41
N ARG A 180 -17.85 -11.12 -31.19
CA ARG A 180 -16.94 -11.18 -29.94
C ARG A 180 -17.19 -10.51 -28.51
N LYS A 181 -16.47 -10.97 -27.43
CA LYS A 181 -16.50 -10.66 -25.92
C LYS A 181 -15.15 -10.98 -25.15
N PRO A 182 -14.88 -10.47 -23.90
CA PRO A 182 -14.05 -11.16 -22.84
C PRO A 182 -14.49 -11.03 -21.32
N ARG A 183 -13.57 -11.08 -20.31
CA ARG A 183 -13.65 -11.91 -19.05
C ARG A 183 -12.87 -11.44 -17.75
N GLU A 184 -13.28 -11.92 -16.54
CA GLU A 184 -12.67 -12.17 -15.14
C GLU A 184 -11.20 -11.78 -14.73
N GLU A 185 -10.69 -11.67 -13.46
CA GLU A 185 -11.16 -11.80 -12.02
C GLU A 185 -10.16 -11.28 -10.89
N LYS A 186 -10.63 -11.14 -9.61
CA LYS A 186 -10.03 -11.31 -8.23
C LYS A 186 -8.74 -10.60 -7.67
N GLU A 187 -8.83 -10.14 -6.39
CA GLU A 187 -7.72 -9.91 -5.42
C GLU A 187 -8.16 -10.12 -3.93
N GLN A 188 -7.35 -10.77 -3.07
CA GLN A 188 -7.50 -10.78 -1.56
C GLN A 188 -6.39 -11.58 -0.82
N PRO A 189 -5.37 -10.93 -0.20
CA PRO A 189 -4.63 -11.58 0.91
C PRO A 189 -4.08 -10.68 2.05
N GLU A 190 -4.17 -9.34 1.99
CA GLU A 190 -3.31 -8.46 2.82
C GLU A 190 -3.70 -8.26 4.30
N ARG A 191 -4.83 -8.79 4.77
CA ARG A 191 -5.45 -8.32 6.02
C ARG A 191 -4.80 -8.86 7.30
N ASP A 192 -4.25 -10.07 7.26
CA ASP A 192 -3.95 -10.83 8.48
C ASP A 192 -2.68 -10.34 9.21
N PHE A 193 -1.63 -9.98 8.46
CA PHE A 193 -0.37 -9.44 9.03
C PHE A 193 -0.54 -8.15 9.84
N ARG A 194 -1.63 -7.40 9.62
CA ARG A 194 -1.93 -6.18 10.40
C ARG A 194 -2.49 -6.49 11.79
N ALA A 195 -2.93 -7.72 12.07
CA ALA A 195 -3.41 -8.14 13.39
C ALA A 195 -2.25 -8.48 14.34
N GLU A 196 -1.30 -9.30 13.91
CA GLU A 196 -0.16 -9.76 14.73
C GLU A 196 0.68 -8.58 15.28
N LEU A 197 0.95 -7.58 14.43
CA LEU A 197 1.68 -6.36 14.81
C LEU A 197 0.96 -5.52 15.88
N ARG A 198 -0.38 -5.64 16.00
CA ARG A 198 -1.16 -4.95 17.05
C ARG A 198 -1.09 -5.69 18.38
N GLN A 199 -0.87 -7.01 18.39
CA GLN A 199 -0.74 -7.79 19.61
C GLN A 199 0.62 -7.54 20.28
N VAL A 200 1.73 -7.69 19.55
CA VAL A 200 3.10 -7.51 20.08
C VAL A 200 3.30 -6.11 20.69
N ARG A 201 2.66 -5.08 20.11
CA ARG A 201 2.68 -3.70 20.66
C ARG A 201 2.00 -3.56 22.02
N LYS A 202 0.95 -4.35 22.31
CA LYS A 202 0.28 -4.34 23.63
C LYS A 202 1.15 -5.00 24.70
N GLU A 203 1.66 -6.18 24.40
CA GLU A 203 2.50 -6.96 25.31
C GLU A 203 3.75 -6.16 25.75
N LEU A 204 4.38 -5.41 24.84
CA LEU A 204 5.50 -4.54 25.17
C LEU A 204 5.09 -3.40 26.13
N PHE A 205 3.97 -2.72 25.87
CA PHE A 205 3.47 -1.63 26.71
C PHE A 205 3.13 -2.09 28.13
N GLU A 206 2.55 -3.28 28.29
CA GLU A 206 2.24 -3.89 29.59
C GLU A 206 3.52 -4.17 30.40
N LYS A 207 4.57 -4.68 29.74
CA LYS A 207 5.88 -4.91 30.39
C LYS A 207 6.56 -3.61 30.80
N ASP A 208 6.48 -2.56 29.99
CA ASP A 208 7.01 -1.22 30.33
C ASP A 208 6.28 -0.59 31.53
N LEU A 209 4.96 -0.76 31.62
CA LEU A 209 4.16 -0.30 32.76
C LEU A 209 4.58 -1.04 34.04
N LEU A 210 4.81 -2.35 33.95
CA LEU A 210 5.32 -3.17 35.06
C LEU A 210 6.73 -2.74 35.47
N LEU A 211 7.65 -2.49 34.53
CA LEU A 211 9.00 -1.99 34.81
C LEU A 211 8.96 -0.61 35.49
N LYS A 212 8.10 0.31 35.04
CA LYS A 212 7.90 1.62 35.69
C LYS A 212 7.36 1.48 37.13
N SER A 213 6.47 0.51 37.37
CA SER A 213 5.99 0.17 38.71
C SER A 213 7.12 -0.38 39.61
N LEU A 214 7.94 -1.31 39.09
CA LEU A 214 9.08 -1.88 39.83
C LEU A 214 10.16 -0.83 40.14
N ARG A 215 10.52 0.07 39.21
CA ARG A 215 11.45 1.18 39.50
C ARG A 215 10.94 2.06 40.65
N ARG A 216 9.65 2.43 40.65
CA ARG A 216 9.02 3.22 41.73
C ARG A 216 9.09 2.50 43.08
N LYS A 217 8.80 1.19 43.11
CA LYS A 217 8.93 0.37 44.34
C LYS A 217 10.37 0.27 44.83
N LEU A 218 11.34 0.08 43.93
CA LEU A 218 12.76 -0.01 44.27
C LEU A 218 13.29 1.32 44.84
N GLU A 219 12.96 2.45 44.21
CA GLU A 219 13.34 3.78 44.70
C GLU A 219 12.66 4.12 46.03
N HIS A 220 11.41 3.71 46.25
CA HIS A 220 10.76 3.84 47.56
C HIS A 220 11.46 3.00 48.65
N ASN A 221 11.78 1.73 48.37
CA ASN A 221 12.54 0.87 49.26
C ASN A 221 13.94 1.43 49.57
N ARG A 222 14.62 2.01 48.57
CA ARG A 222 15.91 2.68 48.72
C ARG A 222 15.81 3.91 49.63
N ARG A 223 14.76 4.74 49.48
CA ARG A 223 14.51 5.88 50.38
C ARG A 223 14.21 5.41 51.81
N ALA A 224 13.38 4.39 51.99
CA ALA A 224 13.11 3.79 53.29
C ALA A 224 14.39 3.23 53.96
N TYR A 225 15.26 2.58 53.19
CA TYR A 225 16.57 2.12 53.66
C TYR A 225 17.47 3.28 54.11
N ILE A 226 17.60 4.34 53.30
CA ILE A 226 18.39 5.53 53.66
C ILE A 226 17.85 6.20 54.93
N ILE A 227 16.54 6.38 55.05
CA ILE A 227 15.89 6.99 56.22
C ILE A 227 16.12 6.13 57.48
N THR A 228 15.95 4.81 57.38
CA THR A 228 16.14 3.91 58.53
C THR A 228 17.61 3.81 58.95
N MET A 229 18.57 3.86 58.02
CA MET A 229 19.99 3.99 58.35
C MET A 229 20.28 5.30 59.09
N MET A 230 19.81 6.44 58.58
CA MET A 230 19.98 7.73 59.26
C MET A 230 19.35 7.76 60.66
N GLN A 231 18.20 7.12 60.86
CA GLN A 231 17.58 6.97 62.18
C GLN A 231 18.42 6.09 63.13
N LEU A 232 19.02 5.01 62.63
CA LEU A 232 19.92 4.16 63.41
C LEU A 232 21.23 4.86 63.78
N ASP A 233 21.76 5.71 62.90
CA ASP A 233 22.97 6.50 63.18
C ASP A 233 22.70 7.60 64.21
N LEU A 234 21.56 8.30 64.13
CA LEU A 234 21.13 9.25 65.15
C LEU A 234 20.96 8.58 66.52
N ALA A 235 20.29 7.42 66.59
CA ALA A 235 20.13 6.67 67.83
C ALA A 235 21.46 6.17 68.42
N GLN A 236 22.45 5.84 67.57
CA GLN A 236 23.81 5.51 68.01
C GLN A 236 24.54 6.74 68.58
N ASP A 237 24.37 7.91 67.97
CA ASP A 237 25.01 9.15 68.44
C ASP A 237 24.40 9.66 69.75
N GLU A 238 23.08 9.57 69.93
CA GLU A 238 22.41 9.82 71.21
C GLU A 238 22.92 8.86 72.29
N LEU A 239 22.99 7.56 71.98
CA LEU A 239 23.52 6.54 72.90
C LEU A 239 25.00 6.78 73.24
N CYS A 240 25.80 7.28 72.30
CA CYS A 240 27.20 7.65 72.53
C CYS A 240 27.32 8.89 73.42
N LEU A 241 26.50 9.91 73.17
CA LEU A 241 26.45 11.15 73.94
C LEU A 241 26.03 10.88 75.40
N ILE A 242 24.97 10.09 75.60
CA ILE A 242 24.48 9.69 76.94
C ILE A 242 25.55 8.88 77.70
N LYS A 243 26.26 7.97 77.03
CA LYS A 243 27.29 7.11 77.68
C LYS A 243 28.61 7.80 77.97
N THR A 244 28.99 8.83 77.22
CA THR A 244 30.35 9.41 77.26
C THR A 244 30.40 10.92 77.51
N GLY A 245 29.26 11.60 77.50
CA GLY A 245 29.18 13.07 77.54
C GLY A 245 29.75 13.76 76.30
N ARG A 246 29.97 13.03 75.19
CA ARG A 246 30.65 13.54 73.99
C ARG A 246 30.00 13.05 72.71
N ILE A 247 29.99 13.90 71.67
CA ILE A 247 29.53 13.55 70.32
C ILE A 247 30.55 12.63 69.64
N ARG A 248 30.07 11.65 68.88
CA ARG A 248 30.88 10.71 68.09
C ARG A 248 31.74 11.45 67.06
N ARG A 249 33.05 11.15 67.03
CA ARG A 249 34.02 11.81 66.12
C ARG A 249 33.76 11.53 64.63
N GLU A 250 33.26 10.33 64.32
CA GLU A 250 32.98 9.90 62.95
C GLU A 250 31.91 10.78 62.30
N THR A 251 30.84 11.12 63.04
CA THR A 251 29.78 12.03 62.59
C THR A 251 30.28 13.46 62.35
N GLN A 252 31.29 13.91 63.11
CA GLN A 252 31.92 15.23 62.90
C GLN A 252 32.75 15.26 61.61
N LEU A 253 33.53 14.19 61.34
CA LEU A 253 34.31 14.07 60.10
C LEU A 253 33.41 13.89 58.87
N ALA A 254 32.35 13.09 58.97
CA ALA A 254 31.36 12.94 57.90
C ALA A 254 30.66 14.27 57.57
N LYS A 255 30.27 15.06 58.58
CA LYS A 255 29.69 16.40 58.38
C LYS A 255 30.69 17.41 57.80
N ALA A 256 31.98 17.27 58.07
CA ALA A 256 33.04 18.09 57.48
C ALA A 256 33.39 17.71 56.03
N GLN A 257 33.00 16.51 55.57
CA GLN A 257 33.28 15.99 54.22
C GLN A 257 32.02 15.83 53.36
N VAL A 258 30.91 16.52 53.67
CA VAL A 258 29.71 16.52 52.81
C VAL A 258 30.07 17.08 51.43
N PRO A 259 30.05 16.27 50.35
CA PRO A 259 30.27 16.78 49.00
C PRO A 259 29.07 17.64 48.60
N ALA A 260 29.24 18.48 47.56
CA ALA A 260 28.10 19.20 46.97
C ALA A 260 26.95 18.23 46.69
N ALA A 261 25.72 18.67 47.04
CA ALA A 261 24.56 17.80 47.25
C ALA A 261 24.43 16.68 46.20
N PRO A 262 24.13 15.43 46.59
CA PRO A 262 24.11 14.28 45.69
C PRO A 262 23.22 14.63 44.50
N GLN A 263 23.84 14.78 43.33
CA GLN A 263 23.14 15.30 42.15
C GLN A 263 21.91 14.44 41.91
N PRO A 264 20.75 15.03 41.62
CA PRO A 264 19.57 14.25 41.26
C PRO A 264 20.00 13.33 40.12
N LEU A 265 19.73 12.03 40.25
CA LEU A 265 20.02 11.10 39.17
C LEU A 265 19.10 11.47 38.02
N ILE A 266 19.63 12.27 37.09
CA ILE A 266 18.99 12.54 35.81
C ILE A 266 19.09 11.23 35.02
N GLU A 267 18.21 10.28 35.34
CA GLU A 267 17.73 9.34 34.35
C GLU A 267 17.26 10.21 33.19
N THR A 268 18.03 10.22 32.10
CA THR A 268 17.69 10.92 30.86
C THR A 268 16.27 10.52 30.52
N ALA A 269 15.37 11.48 30.48
CA ALA A 269 13.97 11.19 30.26
C ALA A 269 13.83 10.51 28.90
N ASP A 270 13.55 9.20 28.92
CA ASP A 270 12.98 8.45 27.81
C ASP A 270 11.66 9.15 27.48
N THR A 271 11.78 10.17 26.64
CA THR A 271 10.69 11.03 26.23
C THR A 271 9.76 10.10 25.48
N PRO A 272 8.51 9.90 25.94
CA PRO A 272 7.63 8.96 25.28
C PRO A 272 7.44 9.47 23.85
N HIS A 273 7.99 8.73 22.88
CA HIS A 273 7.64 8.90 21.49
C HIS A 273 6.15 8.59 21.38
N THR A 274 5.33 9.64 21.44
CA THR A 274 4.01 9.64 20.84
C THR A 274 4.22 9.21 19.38
N PRO A 275 3.69 8.05 18.95
CA PRO A 275 3.57 7.80 17.53
C PRO A 275 2.71 8.92 16.96
N ALA A 276 3.16 9.55 15.89
CA ALA A 276 2.54 10.78 15.41
C ALA A 276 1.07 10.60 15.06
N ASP A 277 0.28 11.66 15.25
CA ASP A 277 -1.00 11.85 14.58
C ASP A 277 -0.77 12.06 13.07
N LEU A 278 -0.46 10.96 12.39
CA LEU A 278 -0.39 10.81 10.95
C LEU A 278 -1.37 9.72 10.54
N ASP A 279 -2.62 10.14 10.36
CA ASP A 279 -3.58 9.68 9.33
C ASP A 279 -5.01 10.17 9.72
N ALA A 280 -5.15 11.48 9.90
CA ALA A 280 -6.45 12.14 10.03
C ALA A 280 -7.00 12.43 8.61
N ASP A 281 -7.79 11.49 8.10
CA ASP A 281 -8.41 11.51 6.78
C ASP A 281 -9.46 12.65 6.67
N PRO A 282 -9.27 13.67 5.80
CA PRO A 282 -10.24 14.75 5.58
C PRO A 282 -11.35 14.28 4.60
N GLY A 283 -11.98 13.15 4.91
CA GLY A 283 -12.76 12.34 3.95
C GLY A 283 -14.14 11.87 4.45
N ALA A 284 -14.66 12.40 5.55
CA ALA A 284 -15.97 12.02 6.11
C ALA A 284 -16.86 13.23 6.41
N GLU A 285 -18.09 13.19 5.89
CA GLU A 285 -19.13 14.21 6.12
C GLU A 285 -19.72 14.04 7.54
N THR A 286 -19.64 15.08 8.37
CA THR A 286 -20.38 15.15 9.64
C THR A 286 -21.72 15.84 9.43
N PRO A 287 -22.87 15.20 9.72
CA PRO A 287 -24.10 15.94 9.95
C PRO A 287 -23.99 16.76 11.25
N ASP A 288 -24.81 17.80 11.38
CA ASP A 288 -24.98 18.51 12.65
C ASP A 288 -25.43 17.54 13.76
N ASP A 289 -24.88 17.68 14.96
CA ASP A 289 -25.77 17.77 16.13
C ASP A 289 -25.14 18.54 17.29
N LEU A 290 -26.00 19.15 18.10
CA LEU A 290 -25.60 20.05 19.18
C LEU A 290 -25.12 19.27 20.42
N TYR A 291 -24.11 19.80 21.13
CA TYR A 291 -24.24 19.89 22.59
C TYR A 291 -23.48 21.09 23.17
N THR A 292 -24.17 21.85 24.01
CA THR A 292 -23.66 23.07 24.65
C THR A 292 -22.91 22.73 25.95
N GLU A 293 -21.79 23.39 26.22
CA GLU A 293 -21.14 23.32 27.54
C GLU A 293 -22.04 23.92 28.64
N PRO A 294 -22.29 23.20 29.76
CA PRO A 294 -22.63 23.84 31.02
C PRO A 294 -21.33 24.29 31.69
N ALA A 295 -21.21 25.59 32.00
CA ALA A 295 -20.07 26.11 32.74
C ALA A 295 -19.97 25.44 34.13
N GLY A 296 -18.78 24.93 34.47
CA GLY A 296 -18.52 24.38 35.79
C GLY A 296 -18.36 25.50 36.81
N ASP A 297 -19.23 25.53 37.82
CA ASP A 297 -19.20 26.55 38.87
C ASP A 297 -19.23 25.93 40.28
N LEU A 298 -18.48 26.58 41.18
CA LEU A 298 -18.42 26.43 42.64
C LEU A 298 -18.23 25.02 43.27
N ALA A 299 -17.11 24.90 44.00
CA ALA A 299 -16.83 23.78 44.90
C ALA A 299 -17.68 23.83 46.18
N THR A 300 -17.95 22.67 46.78
CA THR A 300 -18.22 22.54 48.23
C THR A 300 -17.75 21.16 48.70
N GLU A 301 -16.98 21.09 49.79
CA GLU A 301 -16.74 19.83 50.51
C GLU A 301 -18.04 19.40 51.22
N PRO A 302 -18.20 18.10 51.53
CA PRO A 302 -17.89 17.74 52.91
C PRO A 302 -17.08 16.44 53.04
N ALA A 303 -16.46 16.27 54.20
CA ALA A 303 -15.89 15.00 54.62
C ALA A 303 -16.99 14.02 55.09
N ASP A 304 -16.75 12.73 54.90
CA ASP A 304 -17.18 11.68 55.82
C ASP A 304 -16.30 10.44 55.61
N GLU A 305 -15.78 9.87 56.71
CA GLU A 305 -15.30 8.48 56.71
C GLU A 305 -16.53 7.57 56.91
N PRO A 306 -16.50 6.33 56.36
CA PRO A 306 -16.51 5.26 57.34
C PRO A 306 -15.60 4.07 57.01
N SER A 307 -14.97 3.57 58.07
CA SER A 307 -14.38 2.23 58.14
C SER A 307 -15.37 1.13 57.73
N THR A 308 -14.95 0.24 56.84
CA THR A 308 -15.32 -1.19 56.89
C THR A 308 -14.14 -2.04 56.42
N GLY A 309 -13.70 -2.97 57.26
CA GLY A 309 -12.74 -3.99 56.85
C GLY A 309 -13.46 -5.20 56.26
N THR A 310 -12.94 -5.76 55.17
CA THR A 310 -13.38 -7.07 54.66
C THR A 310 -12.16 -7.97 54.50
N THR A 311 -11.99 -8.90 55.44
CA THR A 311 -11.09 -10.04 55.29
C THR A 311 -11.65 -10.96 54.21
N VAL A 312 -10.85 -11.30 53.20
CA VAL A 312 -11.17 -12.39 52.26
C VAL A 312 -10.07 -13.44 52.37
N GLU A 313 -10.48 -14.67 52.63
CA GLU A 313 -9.63 -15.85 52.82
C GLU A 313 -9.26 -16.46 51.46
N PRO A 314 -8.03 -16.97 51.25
CA PRO A 314 -7.62 -17.54 49.97
C PRO A 314 -8.18 -18.95 49.76
N ALA A 315 -8.66 -19.24 48.55
CA ALA A 315 -9.17 -20.55 48.15
C ALA A 315 -8.78 -20.88 46.69
N ALA A 316 -8.96 -22.15 46.30
CA ALA A 316 -8.72 -22.69 44.95
C ALA A 316 -7.24 -22.75 44.48
N GLU A 317 -6.48 -23.56 45.20
CA GLU A 317 -5.64 -24.61 44.61
C GLU A 317 -6.14 -25.05 43.20
N ALA A 318 -5.30 -24.95 42.17
CA ALA A 318 -5.68 -25.25 40.78
C ALA A 318 -4.56 -25.91 39.95
N SER A 319 -4.56 -27.25 39.97
CA SER A 319 -4.15 -28.19 38.91
C SER A 319 -2.88 -27.89 38.07
N ILE A 320 -1.83 -28.69 38.26
CA ILE A 320 -0.70 -28.82 37.34
C ILE A 320 -1.05 -29.84 36.24
N PRO A 321 -1.07 -29.47 34.94
CA PRO A 321 -1.09 -30.44 33.84
C PRO A 321 0.31 -31.05 33.63
N PRO A 322 0.42 -32.35 33.28
CA PRO A 322 1.71 -33.02 33.12
C PRO A 322 2.43 -32.67 31.80
N ASP A 323 3.75 -32.77 31.82
CA ASP A 323 4.67 -32.50 30.71
C ASP A 323 4.71 -33.67 29.68
N PRO A 324 4.42 -33.45 28.38
CA PRO A 324 4.36 -34.50 27.37
C PRO A 324 5.56 -34.47 26.40
N ALA A 325 6.80 -34.58 26.90
CA ALA A 325 8.03 -34.40 26.10
C ALA A 325 9.10 -35.51 26.23
N ASP A 326 8.70 -36.78 26.30
CA ASP A 326 9.63 -37.93 26.13
C ASP A 326 9.28 -38.76 24.89
N LYS A 327 9.95 -38.44 23.77
CA LYS A 327 10.01 -39.26 22.55
C LYS A 327 11.35 -39.14 21.86
N THR A 328 12.05 -40.28 21.85
CA THR A 328 13.14 -40.70 20.96
C THR A 328 12.89 -40.39 19.49
#